data_AF-A0A964BDK8-F1
#
_entry.id   AF-A0A964BDK8-F1
#
_cell.length_a   1.000
_cell.length_b   1.000
_cell.length_c   1.000
_cell.angle_alpha   90.00
_cell.angle_beta   90.00
_cell.angle_gamma   90.00
#
_symmetry.space_group_name_H-M   'P 1'
#
loop_
_entity.id
_entity.type
_entity.pdbx_description
1 polymer ?
#
loop_
_entity_poly.entity_id
_entity_poly.type
_entity_poly.pdbx_seq_one_letter_code
_entity_poly.pdbx_strand_id
1 'polypeptide(L)'
;MVSAPLRLRYEGEGDFRVVSNYWAAKADQEFVVGEVYAMVEHHDRSANSHRHYFAVIAAAWRTMPDMMLEQYPTSEHLRKKALVWKGYRDERTIVAASQAEAERVAAFIKPMDDFAVVTVRDAVVRVWTAKSQSVKAMGAKEFQQSKTDVLEFIDDLLGVERGSTARSEAA
;
A
#
# COMPACT_ATOMS: atom_id res chain seq x y z
N MET A 1 2.91 13.21 20.95
CA MET A 1 4.03 13.41 21.90
C MET A 1 4.57 12.04 22.25
N VAL A 2 5.87 11.80 22.10
CA VAL A 2 6.47 10.53 22.54
C VAL A 2 6.60 10.64 24.06
N SER A 3 5.88 9.78 24.78
CA SER A 3 5.98 9.71 26.24
C SER A 3 7.40 9.32 26.66
N ALA A 4 7.85 9.79 27.82
CA ALA A 4 9.15 9.38 28.35
C ALA A 4 9.21 7.84 28.49
N PRO A 5 10.35 7.20 28.16
CA PRO A 5 10.47 5.76 28.27
C PRO A 5 10.29 5.27 29.70
N LEU A 6 9.62 4.13 29.85
CA LEU A 6 9.51 3.46 31.14
C LEU A 6 10.85 2.81 31.50
N ARG A 7 11.32 3.03 32.72
CA ARG A 7 12.56 2.43 33.24
C ARG A 7 12.22 1.14 33.95
N LEU A 8 12.74 0.03 33.44
CA LEU A 8 12.38 -1.30 33.87
C LEU A 8 13.67 -2.12 34.13
N ARG A 9 13.73 -2.85 35.25
CA ARG A 9 14.88 -3.70 35.60
C ARG A 9 14.64 -5.15 35.22
N TYR A 10 15.56 -5.76 34.48
CA TYR A 10 15.47 -7.19 34.17
C TYR A 10 15.90 -8.02 35.38
N GLU A 11 15.02 -8.85 35.94
CA GLU A 11 15.34 -9.67 37.12
C GLU A 11 15.78 -11.12 36.76
N GLY A 12 15.85 -11.47 35.46
CA GLY A 12 16.15 -12.83 34.99
C GLY A 12 14.89 -13.68 34.79
N GLU A 13 15.04 -14.89 34.22
CA GLU A 13 13.93 -15.84 33.98
C GLU A 13 12.73 -15.28 33.19
N GLY A 14 12.92 -14.19 32.45
CA GLY A 14 11.82 -13.49 31.81
C GLY A 14 10.92 -12.73 32.78
N ASP A 15 11.42 -12.18 33.89
CA ASP A 15 10.70 -11.25 34.79
C ASP A 15 10.43 -9.85 34.16
N PHE A 16 10.32 -9.84 32.83
CA PHE A 16 9.31 -9.10 32.09
C PHE A 16 8.49 -10.12 31.31
N ARG A 17 7.21 -10.32 31.65
CA ARG A 17 6.39 -11.38 31.05
C ARG A 17 6.38 -11.32 29.52
N VAL A 18 7.20 -12.15 28.90
CA VAL A 18 7.25 -12.39 27.46
C VAL A 18 6.18 -13.40 27.07
N VAL A 19 5.75 -13.36 25.81
CA VAL A 19 4.58 -14.14 25.34
C VAL A 19 4.87 -15.62 25.07
N SER A 20 6.13 -16.07 25.15
CA SER A 20 6.49 -17.50 24.99
C SER A 20 7.92 -17.82 25.48
N ASN A 21 8.22 -19.12 25.65
CA ASN A 21 9.55 -19.62 26.04
C ASN A 21 10.66 -19.25 25.04
N TYR A 22 10.34 -19.11 23.75
CA TYR A 22 11.30 -18.65 22.75
C TYR A 22 11.78 -17.23 23.06
N TRP A 23 10.85 -16.35 23.45
CA TRP A 23 11.18 -14.98 23.80
C TRP A 23 11.91 -14.88 25.14
N ALA A 24 11.71 -15.82 26.06
CA ALA A 24 12.44 -15.88 27.32
C ALA A 24 13.93 -16.18 27.06
N ALA A 25 14.22 -17.22 26.28
CA ALA A 25 15.58 -17.57 25.89
C ALA A 25 16.29 -16.44 25.12
N LYS A 26 15.53 -15.66 24.34
CA LYS A 26 16.07 -14.49 23.64
C LYS A 26 16.33 -13.31 24.59
N ALA A 27 15.47 -13.07 25.57
CA ALA A 27 15.69 -12.04 26.58
C ALA A 27 16.96 -12.31 27.41
N ASP A 28 17.22 -13.57 27.77
CA ASP A 28 18.44 -13.98 28.47
C ASP A 28 19.72 -13.76 27.64
N GLN A 29 19.62 -13.68 26.31
CA GLN A 29 20.75 -13.40 25.43
C GLN A 29 20.99 -11.90 25.23
N GLU A 30 19.93 -11.09 25.26
CA GLU A 30 19.98 -9.68 24.89
C GLU A 30 20.01 -8.73 26.11
N PHE A 31 19.62 -9.20 27.30
CA PHE A 31 19.54 -8.38 28.52
C PHE A 31 20.36 -8.97 29.68
N VAL A 32 20.83 -8.09 30.56
CA VAL A 32 21.63 -8.41 31.74
C VAL A 32 20.75 -8.33 32.99
N VAL A 33 20.82 -9.38 33.80
CA VAL A 33 20.10 -9.45 35.08
C VAL A 33 20.58 -8.35 36.03
N GLY A 34 19.63 -7.62 36.61
CA GLY A 34 19.83 -6.47 37.49
C GLY A 34 19.95 -5.13 36.77
N GLU A 35 20.10 -5.11 35.44
CA GLU A 35 20.27 -3.87 34.66
C GLU A 35 18.93 -3.19 34.36
N VAL A 36 18.93 -1.85 34.34
CA VAL A 36 17.75 -1.02 34.07
C VAL A 36 17.73 -0.54 32.63
N TYR A 37 16.75 -1.04 31.87
CA TYR A 37 16.53 -0.68 30.48
C TYR A 37 15.44 0.38 30.33
N ALA A 38 15.57 1.21 29.29
CA ALA A 38 14.55 2.17 28.89
C ALA A 38 13.64 1.52 27.85
N MET A 39 12.39 1.27 28.19
CA MET A 39 11.38 0.74 27.27
C MET A 39 10.57 1.88 26.64
N VAL A 40 10.51 1.85 25.31
CA VAL A 40 9.66 2.71 24.50
C VAL A 40 8.61 1.87 23.80
N GLU A 41 7.45 2.46 23.55
CA GLU A 41 6.45 1.84 22.68
C GLU A 41 7.00 1.70 21.26
N HIS A 42 7.15 0.47 20.79
CA HIS A 42 7.60 0.18 19.43
C HIS A 42 6.39 -0.08 18.52
N HIS A 43 6.14 0.83 17.57
CA HIS A 43 5.11 0.63 16.56
C HIS A 43 5.71 -0.02 15.30
N ASP A 44 5.47 -1.31 15.12
CA ASP A 44 5.81 -2.09 13.91
C ASP A 44 4.97 -1.70 12.66
N ARG A 45 4.30 -0.55 12.72
CA ARG A 45 3.08 -0.25 11.97
C ARG A 45 3.28 -0.17 10.47
N SER A 46 4.47 0.13 9.97
CA SER A 46 4.66 0.38 8.54
C SER A 46 4.82 -0.91 7.74
N ALA A 47 5.73 -1.81 8.13
CA ALA A 47 6.02 -3.02 7.36
C ALA A 47 4.89 -4.05 7.41
N ASN A 48 4.31 -4.28 8.60
CA ASN A 48 3.21 -5.25 8.73
C ASN A 48 1.94 -4.74 8.04
N SER A 49 1.59 -3.46 8.22
CA SER A 49 0.44 -2.86 7.52
C SER A 49 0.64 -2.82 6.00
N HIS A 50 1.87 -2.62 5.52
CA HIS A 50 2.16 -2.62 4.09
C HIS A 50 2.04 -4.03 3.49
N ARG A 51 2.57 -5.06 4.17
CA ARG A 51 2.39 -6.47 3.75
C ARG A 51 0.91 -6.87 3.72
N HIS A 52 0.18 -6.53 4.79
CA HIS A 52 -1.26 -6.78 4.86
C HIS A 52 -2.03 -6.10 3.72
N TYR A 53 -1.70 -4.83 3.44
CA TYR A 53 -2.33 -4.09 2.35
C TYR A 53 -2.17 -4.77 0.98
N PHE A 54 -0.98 -5.25 0.63
CA PHE A 54 -0.78 -5.97 -0.64
C PHE A 54 -1.47 -7.35 -0.65
N ALA A 55 -1.46 -8.06 0.48
CA ALA A 55 -2.14 -9.36 0.59
C ALA A 55 -3.64 -9.22 0.33
N VAL A 56 -4.26 -8.23 0.94
CA VAL A 56 -5.68 -7.90 0.77
C VAL A 56 -6.03 -7.58 -0.69
N ILE A 57 -5.22 -6.76 -1.37
CA ILE A 57 -5.43 -6.46 -2.80
C ILE A 57 -5.30 -7.73 -3.65
N ALA A 58 -4.31 -8.58 -3.36
CA ALA A 58 -4.11 -9.83 -4.07
C ALA A 58 -5.27 -10.82 -3.84
N ALA A 59 -5.86 -10.82 -2.65
CA ALA A 59 -7.06 -11.61 -2.34
C ALA A 59 -8.27 -11.09 -3.13
N ALA A 60 -8.53 -9.78 -3.10
CA ALA A 60 -9.61 -9.16 -3.84
C ALA A 60 -9.50 -9.38 -5.36
N TRP A 61 -8.29 -9.31 -5.91
CA TRP A 61 -8.03 -9.58 -7.32
C TRP A 61 -8.33 -11.04 -7.69
N ARG A 62 -7.98 -12.00 -6.83
CA ARG A 62 -8.29 -13.44 -7.05
C ARG A 62 -9.78 -13.74 -7.08
N THR A 63 -10.61 -12.90 -6.45
CA THR A 63 -12.07 -13.06 -6.43
C THR A 63 -12.78 -12.28 -7.54
N MET A 64 -12.03 -11.58 -8.42
CA MET A 64 -12.63 -10.81 -9.50
C MET A 64 -13.23 -11.69 -10.59
N PRO A 65 -14.35 -11.25 -11.22
CA PRO A 65 -14.85 -11.87 -12.44
C PRO A 65 -13.83 -11.81 -13.58
N ASP A 66 -13.73 -12.87 -14.39
CA ASP A 66 -12.78 -12.99 -15.50
C ASP A 66 -12.84 -11.81 -16.49
N MET A 67 -14.03 -11.25 -16.71
CA MET A 67 -14.23 -10.07 -17.58
C MET A 67 -13.44 -8.83 -17.12
N MET A 68 -13.09 -8.75 -15.84
CA MET A 68 -12.32 -7.64 -15.28
C MET A 68 -10.82 -7.88 -15.38
N LEU A 69 -10.37 -9.12 -15.59
CA LEU A 69 -8.95 -9.46 -15.69
C LEU A 69 -8.30 -8.88 -16.96
N GLU A 70 -9.07 -8.62 -18.02
CA GLU A 70 -8.57 -7.89 -19.19
C GLU A 70 -8.19 -6.45 -18.83
N GLN A 71 -8.99 -5.80 -17.97
CA GLN A 71 -8.71 -4.45 -17.49
C GLN A 71 -7.69 -4.42 -16.35
N TYR A 72 -7.62 -5.50 -15.56
CA TYR A 72 -6.74 -5.62 -14.41
C TYR A 72 -5.98 -6.96 -14.48
N PRO A 73 -4.95 -7.07 -15.35
CA PRO A 73 -4.24 -8.34 -15.57
C PRO A 73 -3.53 -8.88 -14.33
N THR A 74 -3.16 -8.01 -13.40
CA THR A 74 -2.54 -8.41 -12.12
C THR A 74 -3.07 -7.56 -10.98
N SER A 75 -2.86 -8.02 -9.74
CA SER A 75 -3.16 -7.24 -8.53
C SER A 75 -2.41 -5.89 -8.49
N GLU A 76 -1.23 -5.82 -9.10
CA GLU A 76 -0.47 -4.57 -9.23
C GLU A 76 -1.11 -3.60 -10.22
N HIS A 77 -1.64 -4.10 -11.35
CA HIS A 77 -2.43 -3.28 -12.28
C HIS A 77 -3.68 -2.70 -11.60
N LEU A 78 -4.38 -3.52 -10.83
CA LEU A 78 -5.53 -3.08 -10.03
C LEU A 78 -5.15 -1.95 -9.08
N ARG A 79 -4.11 -2.15 -8.28
CA ARG A 79 -3.62 -1.15 -7.32
C ARG A 79 -3.23 0.16 -8.00
N LYS A 80 -2.42 0.08 -9.06
CA LYS A 80 -1.91 1.25 -9.78
C LYS A 80 -3.03 2.04 -10.45
N LYS A 81 -4.00 1.37 -11.08
CA LYS A 81 -5.18 2.03 -11.63
C LYS A 81 -6.04 2.66 -10.54
N ALA A 82 -6.25 1.99 -9.40
CA ALA A 82 -6.96 2.55 -8.26
C ALA A 82 -6.29 3.85 -7.75
N LEU A 83 -4.96 3.86 -7.62
CA LEU A 83 -4.20 5.06 -7.27
C LEU A 83 -4.42 6.19 -8.28
N VAL A 84 -4.37 5.88 -9.59
CA VAL A 84 -4.66 6.84 -10.65
C VAL A 84 -6.07 7.42 -10.48
N TRP A 85 -7.09 6.59 -10.37
CA TRP A 85 -8.48 7.06 -10.28
C TRP A 85 -8.78 7.85 -9.00
N LYS A 86 -8.12 7.52 -7.88
CA LYS A 86 -8.24 8.25 -6.61
C LYS A 86 -7.37 9.52 -6.54
N GLY A 87 -6.62 9.85 -7.60
CA GLY A 87 -5.88 11.10 -7.71
C GLY A 87 -4.43 11.05 -7.24
N TYR A 88 -3.93 9.88 -6.81
CA TYR A 88 -2.53 9.66 -6.44
C TYR A 88 -1.67 9.42 -7.70
N ARG A 89 -1.64 10.40 -8.59
CA ARG A 89 -1.01 10.34 -9.91
C ARG A 89 -0.24 11.59 -10.28
N ASP A 90 0.69 11.42 -11.20
CA ASP A 90 1.28 12.50 -11.98
C ASP A 90 0.56 12.57 -13.35
N GLU A 91 0.21 13.77 -13.78
CA GLU A 91 -0.51 14.02 -15.03
C GLU A 91 0.40 14.73 -16.04
N ARG A 92 0.42 14.22 -17.28
CA ARG A 92 1.04 14.88 -18.43
C ARG A 92 0.01 14.99 -19.53
N THR A 93 -0.06 16.16 -20.15
CA THR A 93 -0.94 16.43 -21.29
C THR A 93 -0.09 16.80 -22.49
N ILE A 94 -0.35 16.14 -23.62
CA ILE A 94 0.34 16.36 -24.89
C ILE A 94 -0.72 16.73 -25.92
N VAL A 95 -0.55 17.89 -26.56
CA VAL A 95 -1.42 18.35 -27.64
C VAL A 95 -0.73 18.04 -28.96
N ALA A 96 -1.40 17.26 -29.82
CA ALA A 96 -0.98 16.94 -31.17
C ALA A 96 -1.65 17.86 -32.20
N ALA A 97 -1.21 17.84 -33.45
CA ALA A 97 -1.81 18.63 -34.51
C ALA A 97 -3.14 18.03 -35.03
N SER A 98 -3.38 16.74 -34.77
CA SER A 98 -4.61 16.05 -35.17
C SER A 98 -4.93 14.85 -34.26
N GLN A 99 -6.16 14.35 -34.33
CA GLN A 99 -6.56 13.12 -33.62
C GLN A 99 -5.73 11.91 -34.05
N ALA A 100 -5.49 11.75 -35.36
CA ALA A 100 -4.68 10.64 -35.88
C ALA A 100 -3.23 10.67 -35.37
N GLU A 101 -2.68 11.86 -35.16
CA GLU A 101 -1.36 12.01 -34.53
C GLU A 101 -1.41 11.70 -33.02
N ALA A 102 -2.46 12.14 -32.31
CA ALA A 102 -2.66 11.83 -30.89
C ALA A 102 -2.75 10.31 -30.65
N GLU A 103 -3.43 9.57 -31.54
CA GLU A 103 -3.50 8.10 -31.48
C GLU A 103 -2.12 7.44 -31.66
N ARG A 104 -1.29 7.93 -32.58
CA ARG A 104 0.09 7.45 -32.76
C ARG A 104 0.97 7.74 -31.54
N VAL A 105 0.87 8.94 -30.99
CA VAL A 105 1.59 9.32 -29.77
C VAL A 105 1.16 8.44 -28.59
N ALA A 106 -0.14 8.19 -28.42
CA ALA A 106 -0.63 7.31 -27.39
C ALA A 106 -0.15 5.86 -27.57
N ALA A 107 -0.14 5.34 -28.80
CA ALA A 107 0.40 4.01 -29.10
C ALA A 107 1.90 3.90 -28.78
N PHE A 108 2.66 4.97 -28.99
CA PHE A 108 4.07 5.05 -28.63
C PHE A 108 4.31 5.11 -27.11
N ILE A 109 3.46 5.85 -26.37
CA ILE A 109 3.62 6.04 -24.92
C ILE A 109 3.17 4.81 -24.12
N LYS A 110 2.08 4.14 -24.54
CA LYS A 110 1.52 2.97 -23.83
C LYS A 110 2.57 1.93 -23.39
N PRO A 111 3.50 1.46 -24.24
CA PRO A 111 4.49 0.46 -23.83
C PRO A 111 5.60 1.00 -22.91
N MET A 112 5.70 2.30 -22.69
CA MET A 112 6.75 2.90 -21.84
C MET A 112 6.49 2.67 -20.34
N ASP A 113 5.23 2.53 -19.94
CA ASP A 113 4.80 2.29 -18.57
C ASP A 113 3.50 1.46 -18.60
N ASP A 114 3.63 0.16 -18.31
CA ASP A 114 2.55 -0.83 -18.32
C ASP A 114 1.39 -0.46 -17.38
N PHE A 115 1.67 0.36 -16.35
CA PHE A 115 0.68 0.77 -15.36
C PHE A 115 0.07 2.14 -15.63
N ALA A 116 0.56 2.87 -16.63
CA ALA A 116 0.05 4.20 -16.95
C ALA A 116 -1.34 4.12 -17.62
N VAL A 117 -2.23 5.04 -17.23
CA VAL A 117 -3.50 5.22 -17.92
C VAL A 117 -3.30 6.29 -18.99
N VAL A 118 -3.35 5.86 -20.26
CA VAL A 118 -3.21 6.73 -21.43
C VAL A 118 -4.57 6.87 -22.11
N THR A 119 -5.09 8.09 -22.19
CA THR A 119 -6.35 8.39 -22.87
C THR A 119 -6.14 9.40 -23.98
N VAL A 120 -6.83 9.21 -25.10
CA VAL A 120 -6.87 10.16 -26.21
C VAL A 120 -8.26 10.75 -26.29
N ARG A 121 -8.35 12.07 -26.39
CA ARG A 121 -9.59 12.79 -26.69
C ARG A 121 -9.26 13.91 -27.66
N ASP A 122 -9.88 13.89 -28.82
CA ASP A 122 -9.58 14.80 -29.93
C ASP A 122 -8.08 14.77 -30.26
N ALA A 123 -7.44 15.93 -30.38
CA ALA A 123 -5.99 16.04 -30.59
C ALA A 123 -5.17 16.05 -29.28
N VAL A 124 -5.73 15.55 -28.16
CA VAL A 124 -5.09 15.63 -26.84
C VAL A 124 -4.86 14.23 -26.27
N VAL A 125 -3.61 13.95 -25.90
CA VAL A 125 -3.21 12.74 -25.17
C VAL A 125 -3.01 13.10 -23.70
N ARG A 126 -3.67 12.38 -22.80
CA ARG A 126 -3.45 12.47 -21.35
C ARG A 126 -2.79 11.19 -20.86
N VAL A 127 -1.72 11.35 -20.10
CA VAL A 127 -0.95 10.27 -19.51
C VAL A 127 -0.98 10.45 -18.00
N TRP A 128 -1.48 9.44 -17.31
CA TRP A 128 -1.52 9.38 -15.86
C TRP A 128 -0.67 8.23 -15.35
N THR A 129 0.37 8.55 -14.60
CA THR A 129 1.23 7.56 -13.94
C THR A 129 0.95 7.57 -12.44
N ALA A 130 0.74 6.41 -11.83
CA ALA A 130 0.53 6.32 -10.39
C ALA A 130 1.80 6.74 -9.62
N LYS A 131 1.63 7.57 -8.60
CA LYS A 131 2.74 7.94 -7.71
C LYS A 131 3.30 6.74 -6.96
N SER A 132 4.55 6.86 -6.51
CA SER A 132 5.13 5.86 -5.61
C SER A 132 4.37 5.86 -4.27
N GLN A 133 3.77 4.72 -3.94
CA GLN A 133 3.00 4.56 -2.71
C GLN A 133 3.92 4.14 -1.57
N SER A 134 4.66 5.10 -1.02
CA SER A 134 5.56 4.86 0.11
C SER A 134 5.57 6.05 1.05
N VAL A 135 5.81 5.80 2.35
CA VAL A 135 5.91 6.87 3.35
C VAL A 135 6.98 7.91 2.97
N LYS A 136 8.08 7.49 2.34
CA LYS A 136 9.13 8.41 1.86
C LYS A 136 8.64 9.34 0.74
N ALA A 137 7.79 8.85 -0.15
CA ALA A 137 7.36 9.59 -1.33
C ALA A 137 6.17 10.54 -1.08
N MET A 138 5.26 10.17 -0.17
CA MET A 138 3.99 10.89 0.07
C MET A 138 3.78 11.29 1.54
N GLY A 139 4.65 10.87 2.45
CA GLY A 139 4.47 11.09 3.88
C GLY A 139 3.47 10.13 4.51
N ALA A 140 3.51 10.00 5.83
CA ALA A 140 2.77 8.97 6.56
C ALA A 140 1.23 9.13 6.44
N LYS A 141 0.74 10.38 6.48
CA LYS A 141 -0.70 10.66 6.43
C LYS A 141 -1.30 10.31 5.06
N GLU A 142 -0.69 10.82 3.98
CA GLU A 142 -1.13 10.55 2.61
C GLU A 142 -0.96 9.06 2.27
N PHE A 143 0.11 8.42 2.75
CA PHE A 143 0.26 6.97 2.59
C PHE A 143 -0.90 6.18 3.21
N GLN A 144 -1.28 6.49 4.46
CA GLN A 144 -2.42 5.81 5.08
C GLN A 144 -3.73 6.08 4.33
N GLN A 145 -3.99 7.34 3.93
CA GLN A 145 -5.18 7.70 3.16
C GLN A 145 -5.22 6.95 1.82
N SER A 146 -4.10 6.89 1.11
CA SER A 146 -4.01 6.20 -0.19
C SER A 146 -4.34 4.71 -0.09
N LYS A 147 -3.99 4.05 1.04
CA LYS A 147 -4.37 2.66 1.25
C LYS A 147 -5.88 2.52 1.40
N THR A 148 -6.48 3.34 2.27
CA THR A 148 -7.94 3.36 2.46
C THR A 148 -8.67 3.61 1.15
N ASP A 149 -8.27 4.65 0.41
CA ASP A 149 -8.90 5.02 -0.85
C ASP A 149 -8.81 3.92 -1.91
N VAL A 150 -7.68 3.20 -1.98
CA VAL A 150 -7.53 2.06 -2.90
C VAL A 150 -8.42 0.90 -2.48
N LEU A 151 -8.50 0.58 -1.18
CA LEU A 151 -9.37 -0.50 -0.70
C LEU A 151 -10.85 -0.18 -0.95
N GLU A 152 -11.27 1.06 -0.69
CA GLU A 152 -12.63 1.51 -1.00
C GLU A 152 -12.93 1.51 -2.49
N PHE A 153 -11.96 1.85 -3.34
CA PHE A 153 -12.11 1.72 -4.79
C PHE A 153 -12.39 0.26 -5.18
N ILE A 154 -11.66 -0.68 -4.57
CA ILE A 154 -11.82 -2.11 -4.84
C ILE A 154 -13.16 -2.61 -4.32
N ASP A 155 -13.60 -2.16 -3.14
CA ASP A 155 -14.94 -2.49 -2.61
C ASP A 155 -16.05 -2.01 -3.56
N ASP A 156 -15.97 -0.75 -4.00
CA ASP A 156 -16.91 -0.16 -4.96
C ASP A 156 -16.88 -0.93 -6.30
N LEU A 157 -15.70 -1.36 -6.74
CA LEU A 157 -15.51 -2.12 -7.98
C LEU A 157 -16.11 -3.53 -7.91
N LEU A 158 -15.99 -4.19 -6.75
CA LEU A 158 -16.55 -5.52 -6.50
C LEU A 158 -18.05 -5.48 -6.14
N GLY A 159 -18.61 -4.29 -5.91
CA GLY A 159 -20.00 -4.11 -5.49
C GLY A 159 -20.28 -4.59 -4.06
N VAL A 160 -19.26 -4.60 -3.20
CA VAL A 160 -19.37 -4.99 -1.79
C VAL A 160 -19.45 -3.74 -0.89
N GLU A 161 -19.85 -3.93 0.37
CA GLU A 161 -19.84 -2.84 1.35
C GLU A 161 -18.42 -2.32 1.56
N ARG A 162 -18.24 -0.99 1.58
CA ARG A 162 -16.94 -0.37 1.88
C ARG A 162 -16.37 -0.86 3.22
N GLY A 163 -15.08 -1.15 3.21
CA GLY A 163 -14.37 -1.78 4.32
C GLY A 163 -14.46 -3.30 4.33
N SER A 164 -15.21 -3.94 3.44
CA SER A 164 -15.26 -5.41 3.36
C SER A 164 -13.90 -5.99 3.00
N THR A 165 -13.26 -5.46 1.95
CA THR A 165 -11.93 -5.92 1.53
C THR A 165 -10.88 -5.74 2.63
N ALA A 166 -10.98 -4.68 3.45
CA ALA A 166 -10.10 -4.49 4.61
C ALA A 166 -10.32 -5.53 5.73
N ARG A 167 -11.52 -6.12 5.84
CA ARG A 167 -11.90 -7.09 6.88
C ARG A 167 -11.64 -8.55 6.47
N SER A 168 -11.62 -8.86 5.17
CA SER A 168 -11.64 -10.24 4.63
C SER A 168 -10.45 -11.14 4.99
N GLU A 169 -9.36 -10.63 5.59
CA GLU A 169 -8.23 -11.44 6.09
C GLU A 169 -7.94 -11.21 7.59
N ALA A 170 -8.84 -10.55 8.33
CA ALA A 170 -8.77 -10.47 9.80
C ALA A 170 -9.38 -11.69 10.51
N ALA A 171 -9.87 -12.68 9.75
CA ALA A 171 -10.43 -13.95 10.19
C ALA A 171 -9.53 -15.10 9.73
#